data_AF-A0A8H7L965-F1
#
_entry.id   AF-A0A8H7L965-F1
#
_cell.length_a   1.000
_cell.length_b   1.000
_cell.length_c   1.000
_cell.angle_alpha   90.00
_cell.angle_beta   90.00
_cell.angle_gamma   90.00
#
_symmetry.space_group_name_H-M   'P 1'
#
loop_
_entity.id
_entity.type
_entity.pdbx_description
1 polymer ?
#
loop_
_entity_poly.entity_id
_entity_poly.type
_entity_poly.pdbx_seq_one_letter_code
_entity_poly.pdbx_strand_id
1 'polypeptide(L)'
;MAEFKIEEPLTSKPQLIEIIRNTINTTGSFRPYRNVKYDTLKVYTHAHGSKSMNLVINFENDEKDIVHCEDESNLVQNEKSLWDLGVENETEISVFNYQDYAAYKANPEEKW
;
A
#
# COMPACT_ATOMS: atom_id res chain seq x y z
N MET A 1 14.78 -31.06 -19.09
CA MET A 1 13.56 -31.17 -18.27
C MET A 1 13.63 -29.98 -17.33
N ALA A 2 12.74 -28.99 -17.48
CA ALA A 2 12.72 -27.81 -16.62
C ALA A 2 11.39 -27.84 -15.87
N GLU A 3 11.49 -28.03 -14.56
CA GLU A 3 10.35 -27.99 -13.65
C GLU A 3 10.21 -26.54 -13.18
N PHE A 4 9.09 -25.90 -13.52
CA PHE A 4 8.77 -24.56 -13.04
C PHE A 4 7.75 -24.70 -11.91
N LYS A 5 8.22 -24.48 -10.68
CA LYS A 5 7.37 -24.36 -9.50
C LYS A 5 6.82 -22.94 -9.49
N ILE A 6 5.53 -22.77 -9.74
CA ILE A 6 4.84 -21.51 -9.48
C ILE A 6 4.44 -21.55 -7.99
N GLU A 7 5.25 -20.90 -7.16
CA GLU A 7 5.00 -20.69 -5.74
C GLU A 7 5.04 -19.18 -5.50
N GLU A 8 3.93 -18.45 -5.74
CA GLU A 8 3.60 -17.12 -5.18
C GLU A 8 2.34 -16.54 -5.88
N PRO A 9 1.53 -15.67 -5.22
CA PRO A 9 0.49 -14.94 -5.96
C PRO A 9 1.16 -14.04 -6.99
N LEU A 10 0.68 -14.12 -8.24
CA LEU A 10 1.31 -13.61 -9.46
C LEU A 10 1.46 -12.08 -9.56
N THR A 11 1.25 -11.32 -8.47
CA THR A 11 1.22 -9.85 -8.49
C THR A 11 2.41 -9.29 -7.72
N SER A 12 3.39 -8.73 -8.43
CA SER A 12 4.50 -8.00 -7.79
C SER A 12 4.05 -6.65 -7.20
N LYS A 13 4.87 -6.05 -6.32
CA LYS A 13 4.62 -4.72 -5.74
C LYS A 13 4.32 -3.64 -6.78
N PRO A 14 5.13 -3.47 -7.85
CA PRO A 14 4.84 -2.50 -8.91
C PRO A 14 3.54 -2.83 -9.67
N GLN A 15 3.29 -4.10 -9.97
CA GLN A 15 2.06 -4.51 -10.64
C GLN A 15 0.82 -4.23 -9.79
N LEU A 16 0.89 -4.45 -8.47
CA LEU A 16 -0.23 -4.19 -7.57
C LEU A 16 -0.63 -2.71 -7.58
N ILE A 17 0.34 -1.79 -7.45
CA ILE A 17 0.04 -0.36 -7.46
C ILE A 17 -0.53 0.09 -8.82
N GLU A 18 -0.04 -0.47 -9.93
CA GLU A 18 -0.60 -0.20 -11.26
C GLU A 18 -2.04 -0.70 -11.42
N ILE A 19 -2.34 -1.91 -10.93
CA ILE A 19 -3.71 -2.46 -10.94
C ILE A 19 -4.65 -1.55 -10.13
N ILE A 20 -4.21 -1.08 -8.96
CA ILE A 20 -5.00 -0.18 -8.10
C ILE A 20 -5.24 1.16 -8.82
N ARG A 21 -4.19 1.78 -9.37
CA ARG A 21 -4.29 3.03 -10.15
C ARG A 21 -5.27 2.87 -11.31
N ASN A 22 -5.17 1.78 -12.07
CA ASN A 22 -6.08 1.50 -13.18
C ASN A 22 -7.53 1.34 -12.69
N THR A 23 -7.74 0.63 -11.58
CA THR A 23 -9.07 0.43 -10.99
C THR A 23 -9.73 1.74 -10.57
N ILE A 24 -8.99 2.64 -9.90
CA ILE A 24 -9.44 3.97 -9.50
C ILE A 24 -9.83 4.82 -10.72
N ASN A 25 -9.04 4.74 -11.79
CA ASN A 25 -9.26 5.53 -13.01
C ASN A 25 -10.42 5.02 -13.87
N THR A 26 -10.73 3.72 -13.82
CA THR A 26 -11.74 3.09 -14.68
C THR A 26 -13.09 2.91 -13.99
N THR A 27 -13.11 2.71 -12.67
CA THR A 27 -14.36 2.50 -11.92
C THR A 27 -15.04 3.84 -11.62
N GLY A 28 -16.32 3.97 -11.99
CA GLY A 28 -17.08 5.22 -11.86
C GLY A 28 -17.19 5.72 -10.41
N SER A 29 -17.39 4.81 -9.46
CA SER A 29 -17.50 5.12 -8.03
C SER A 29 -16.24 5.73 -7.43
N PHE A 30 -15.07 5.55 -8.06
CA PHE A 30 -13.80 6.11 -7.60
C PHE A 30 -13.44 7.46 -8.23
N ARG A 31 -14.36 8.08 -8.98
CA ARG A 31 -14.12 9.38 -9.62
C ARG A 31 -13.56 10.48 -8.69
N PRO A 32 -14.01 10.63 -7.43
CA PRO A 32 -13.46 11.64 -6.51
C PRO A 32 -11.96 11.46 -6.20
N TYR A 33 -11.45 10.24 -6.35
CA TYR A 33 -10.10 9.84 -5.93
C TYR A 33 -9.05 9.96 -7.06
N ARG A 34 -9.46 10.26 -8.30
CA ARG A 34 -8.57 10.22 -9.48
C ARG A 34 -7.51 11.32 -9.53
N ASN A 35 -7.67 12.39 -8.73
CA ASN A 35 -6.73 13.51 -8.72
C ASN A 35 -5.57 13.32 -7.73
N VAL A 36 -5.45 12.16 -7.10
CA VAL A 36 -4.39 11.84 -6.15
C VAL A 36 -3.26 11.09 -6.88
N LYS A 37 -2.01 11.50 -6.63
CA LYS A 37 -0.83 10.75 -7.07
C LYS A 37 -0.55 9.61 -6.10
N TYR A 38 -1.16 8.47 -6.33
CA TYR A 38 -0.92 7.25 -5.56
C TYR A 38 0.46 6.69 -5.87
N ASP A 39 1.41 6.75 -4.94
CA ASP A 39 2.79 6.26 -5.11
C ASP A 39 3.27 5.35 -3.96
N THR A 40 2.41 5.11 -2.98
CA THR A 40 2.75 4.35 -1.77
C THR A 40 1.70 3.31 -1.43
N LEU A 41 2.15 2.11 -1.06
CA LEU A 41 1.36 1.02 -0.48
C LEU A 41 1.81 0.76 0.95
N LYS A 42 0.85 0.79 1.89
CA LYS A 42 1.09 0.47 3.29
C LYS A 42 0.10 -0.61 3.77
N VAL A 43 0.59 -1.62 4.48
CA VAL A 43 -0.27 -2.58 5.19
C VAL A 43 -0.99 -1.85 6.33
N TYR A 44 -2.31 -1.90 6.32
CA TYR A 44 -3.17 -1.27 7.32
C TYR A 44 -3.61 -2.27 8.41
N THR A 45 -4.01 -3.46 7.98
CA THR A 45 -4.33 -4.60 8.86
C THR A 45 -3.67 -5.84 8.28
N HIS A 46 -2.81 -6.48 9.08
CA HIS A 46 -2.28 -7.81 8.78
C HIS A 46 -3.37 -8.88 8.91
N ALA A 47 -3.31 -9.95 8.14
CA ALA A 47 -4.27 -11.06 8.27
C ALA A 47 -4.31 -11.60 9.70
N HIS A 48 -5.51 -11.85 10.22
CA HIS A 48 -5.76 -12.23 11.61
C HIS A 48 -5.21 -11.24 12.67
N GLY A 49 -4.77 -10.05 12.26
CA GLY A 49 -4.30 -8.98 13.13
C GLY A 49 -5.46 -8.18 13.75
N SER A 50 -5.15 -7.48 14.83
CA SER A 50 -6.09 -6.52 15.42
C SER A 50 -6.07 -5.22 14.62
N LYS A 51 -7.25 -4.68 14.29
CA LYS A 51 -7.35 -3.39 13.62
C LYS A 51 -6.83 -2.27 14.54
N SER A 52 -6.06 -1.37 13.94
CA SER A 52 -5.62 -0.13 14.59
C SER A 52 -6.82 0.73 14.97
N MET A 53 -6.73 1.49 16.07
CA MET A 53 -7.83 2.36 16.52
C MET A 53 -7.99 3.63 15.66
N ASN A 54 -6.96 3.98 14.87
CA ASN A 54 -6.98 5.12 13.95
C ASN A 54 -7.68 4.74 12.64
N LEU A 55 -8.84 5.36 12.35
CA LEU A 55 -9.67 5.06 11.19
C LEU A 55 -9.17 5.64 9.87
N VAL A 56 -8.23 6.59 9.91
CA VAL A 56 -7.74 7.29 8.72
C VAL A 56 -6.52 6.56 8.15
N ILE A 57 -5.48 6.37 8.96
CA ILE A 57 -4.26 5.65 8.58
C ILE A 57 -3.46 5.30 9.84
N ASN A 58 -2.79 4.14 9.86
CA ASN A 58 -1.86 3.83 10.95
C ASN A 58 -0.55 4.64 10.78
N PHE A 59 -0.05 5.25 11.86
CA PHE A 59 1.25 5.94 11.87
C PHE A 59 2.40 5.11 12.44
N GLU A 60 2.07 3.98 13.06
CA GLU A 60 3.03 3.07 13.65
C GLU A 60 3.74 2.27 12.54
N ASN A 61 4.99 1.89 12.84
CA ASN A 61 5.80 0.93 12.08
C ASN A 61 5.91 1.16 10.55
N ASP A 62 6.03 2.40 10.10
CA ASP A 62 6.20 2.74 8.66
C ASP A 62 7.31 1.93 7.98
N GLU A 63 8.43 1.73 8.69
CA GLU A 63 9.59 0.97 8.21
C GLU A 63 9.26 -0.49 7.84
N LYS A 64 8.23 -1.06 8.47
CA LYS A 64 7.79 -2.44 8.24
C LYS A 64 6.57 -2.50 7.34
N ASP A 65 5.61 -1.60 7.55
CA ASP A 65 4.29 -1.69 6.93
C ASP A 65 4.24 -0.97 5.57
N ILE A 66 5.15 -0.04 5.26
CA ILE A 66 5.29 0.52 3.91
C ILE A 66 6.02 -0.50 3.04
N VAL A 67 5.25 -1.25 2.25
CA VAL A 67 5.76 -2.34 1.42
C VAL A 67 6.25 -1.87 0.06
N HIS A 68 5.75 -0.73 -0.42
CA HIS A 68 6.15 -0.12 -1.68
C HIS A 68 5.99 1.39 -1.60
N CYS A 69 6.98 2.13 -2.07
CA CYS A 69 6.92 3.58 -2.23
C CYS A 69 7.86 3.96 -3.37
N GLU A 70 7.35 4.76 -4.31
CA GLU A 70 8.11 5.28 -5.46
C GLU A 70 8.68 6.69 -5.20
N ASP A 71 8.35 7.32 -4.07
CA ASP A 71 8.87 8.64 -3.71
C ASP A 71 10.34 8.54 -3.30
N GLU A 72 11.19 9.44 -3.82
CA GLU A 72 12.64 9.41 -3.60
C GLU A 72 13.03 9.54 -2.12
N SER A 73 12.20 10.21 -1.30
CA SER A 73 12.47 10.41 0.12
C SER A 73 12.20 9.18 0.97
N ASN A 74 11.46 8.19 0.45
CA ASN A 74 11.14 6.95 1.16
C ASN A 74 11.10 5.74 0.21
N LEU A 75 12.03 5.70 -0.73
CA LEU A 75 12.07 4.68 -1.78
C LEU A 75 12.27 3.28 -1.19
N VAL A 76 11.31 2.38 -1.40
CA VAL A 76 11.41 0.99 -0.91
C VAL A 76 11.93 0.09 -2.04
N GLN A 77 13.23 -0.17 -2.03
CA GLN A 77 13.91 -1.02 -3.03
C GLN A 77 14.02 -2.51 -2.64
N ASN A 78 13.34 -2.93 -1.59
CA ASN A 78 13.44 -4.31 -1.11
C ASN A 78 12.90 -5.30 -2.15
N GLU A 79 13.69 -6.32 -2.51
CA GLU A 79 13.33 -7.39 -3.46
C GLU A 79 12.37 -8.44 -2.88
N LYS A 80 12.10 -8.42 -1.56
CA LYS A 80 11.12 -9.32 -0.91
C LYS A 80 9.77 -9.26 -1.61
N SER A 81 9.12 -10.39 -1.78
CA SER A 81 7.78 -10.44 -2.36
C SER A 81 6.73 -9.81 -1.43
N LEU A 82 5.51 -9.64 -1.91
CA LEU A 82 4.37 -9.26 -1.04
C LEU A 82 4.16 -10.31 0.07
N TRP A 83 4.37 -11.59 -0.27
CA TRP A 83 4.20 -12.71 0.66
C TRP A 83 5.24 -12.70 1.78
N ASP A 84 6.52 -12.45 1.43
CA ASP A 84 7.61 -12.29 2.40
C ASP A 84 7.39 -11.11 3.37
N LEU A 85 6.56 -10.14 2.97
CA LEU A 85 6.18 -8.97 3.76
C LEU A 85 4.91 -9.20 4.58
N GLY A 86 4.35 -10.43 4.57
CA GLY A 86 3.16 -10.80 5.33
C GLY A 86 1.85 -10.38 4.65
N VAL A 87 1.87 -10.03 3.36
CA VAL A 87 0.64 -9.78 2.60
C VAL A 87 0.06 -11.10 2.13
N GLU A 88 -1.01 -11.51 2.81
CA GLU A 88 -1.77 -12.73 2.55
C GLU A 88 -3.28 -12.44 2.42
N ASN A 89 -4.11 -13.48 2.31
CA ASN A 89 -5.56 -13.30 2.23
C ASN A 89 -6.09 -12.50 3.44
N GLU A 90 -7.12 -11.67 3.23
CA GLU A 90 -7.68 -10.76 4.26
C GLU A 90 -6.75 -9.61 4.72
N THR A 91 -5.56 -9.45 4.14
CA THR A 91 -4.72 -8.27 4.38
C THR A 91 -5.37 -7.02 3.79
N GLU A 92 -5.49 -5.96 4.60
CA GLU A 92 -5.97 -4.65 4.15
C GLU A 92 -4.77 -3.75 3.83
N ILE A 93 -4.73 -3.19 2.61
CA ILE A 93 -3.67 -2.29 2.16
C ILE A 93 -4.24 -0.90 1.89
N SER A 94 -3.59 0.12 2.44
CA SER A 94 -3.82 1.52 2.10
C SER A 94 -2.96 1.95 0.92
N VAL A 95 -3.54 2.76 0.02
CA VAL A 95 -2.86 3.38 -1.12
C VAL A 95 -3.00 4.89 -1.04
N PHE A 96 -1.88 5.62 -1.09
CA PHE A 96 -1.87 7.08 -0.88
C PHE A 96 -0.64 7.75 -1.53
N ASN A 97 -0.59 9.07 -1.45
CA ASN A 97 0.58 9.88 -1.80
C ASN A 97 1.52 10.01 -0.58
N TYR A 98 2.81 9.69 -0.73
CA TYR A 98 3.75 9.72 0.38
C TYR A 98 3.93 11.11 0.99
N GLN A 99 4.04 12.15 0.16
CA GLN A 99 4.30 13.51 0.62
C GLN A 99 3.11 14.06 1.42
N ASP A 100 1.89 13.82 0.93
CA ASP A 100 0.67 14.20 1.66
C ASP A 100 0.58 13.46 3.01
N TYR A 101 0.95 12.16 3.03
CA TYR A 101 1.02 11.37 4.25
C TYR A 101 2.07 11.91 5.24
N ALA A 102 3.29 12.19 4.78
CA ALA A 102 4.37 12.70 5.61
C ALA A 102 4.01 14.07 6.21
N ALA A 103 3.39 14.95 5.41
CA ALA A 103 2.89 16.24 5.86
C ALA A 103 1.78 16.08 6.92
N TYR A 104 0.81 15.18 6.68
CA TYR A 104 -0.26 14.90 7.64
C TYR A 104 0.28 14.28 8.93
N LYS A 105 1.24 13.35 8.86
CA LYS A 105 1.86 12.73 10.03
C LYS A 105 2.65 13.73 10.88
N ALA A 106 3.28 14.73 10.25
CA ALA A 106 4.01 15.78 10.95
C ALA A 106 3.09 16.75 11.72
N ASN A 107 1.87 16.97 11.22
CA ASN A 107 0.86 17.80 11.88
C ASN A 107 -0.55 17.24 11.61
N PRO A 108 -0.99 16.24 12.40
CA PRO A 108 -2.25 15.56 12.19
C PRO A 108 -3.41 16.46 12.63
N GLU A 109 -3.96 17.22 11.69
CA GLU A 109 -5.17 18.01 11.90
C GLU A 109 -6.37 17.34 11.23
N GLU A 110 -7.35 16.94 12.04
CA GLU A 110 -8.63 16.44 11.56
C GLU A 110 -9.51 17.63 11.13
N LYS A 111 -9.61 17.85 9.81
CA LYS A 111 -10.54 18.84 9.24
C LYS A 111 -11.87 18.17 8.96
N TRP A 112 -12.87 18.49 9.78
CA TRP A 112 -14.27 18.07 9.64
C TRP A 112 -15.08 19.10 8.83
#